data_AF-A0A364NRH1-F1
#
_entry.id   AF-A0A364NRH1-F1
#
_cell.length_a   1.000
_cell.length_b   1.000
_cell.length_c   1.000
_cell.angle_alpha   90.00
_cell.angle_beta   90.00
_cell.angle_gamma   90.00
#
_symmetry.space_group_name_H-M   'P 1'
#
loop_
_entity.id
_entity.type
_entity.pdbx_description
1 polymer ?
#
loop_
_entity_poly.entity_id
_entity_poly.type
_entity_poly.pdbx_seq_one_letter_code
_entity_poly.pdbx_strand_id
1 'polypeptide(L)'
;MLKFIKNNIAIIVSLAVLLLAVIFFTGVYFITFSGGASTKHSDWDDFGSYVSGTIGVLAACLAVVWLMISVHLQKIELRELKAQLAESENEQKKQTHIGALSAVLNSSVQTLAQYQNILIALNSGEAHLHPMEDGTSIHMRVDDEFAKMTFYQKQMERYLQDKYPEKQRDHIDDIDSPF
;
A
#
# COMPACT_ATOMS: atom_id res chain seq x y z
N MET A 1 16.65 -0.99 -34.44
CA MET A 1 18.05 -0.77 -34.01
C MET A 1 18.22 0.44 -33.10
N LEU A 2 17.88 1.67 -33.53
CA LEU A 2 18.18 2.89 -32.75
C LEU A 2 17.56 2.93 -31.33
N LYS A 3 16.35 2.38 -31.18
CA LYS A 3 15.62 2.32 -29.89
C LYS A 3 16.24 1.36 -28.88
N PHE A 4 16.86 0.27 -29.36
CA PHE A 4 17.56 -0.71 -28.53
C PHE A 4 18.89 -0.17 -28.01
N ILE A 5 19.62 0.57 -28.87
CA ILE A 5 20.85 1.27 -28.48
C ILE A 5 20.55 2.28 -27.38
N LYS A 6 19.49 3.11 -27.52
CA LYS A 6 19.15 4.15 -26.54
C LYS A 6 18.86 3.61 -25.13
N ASN A 7 18.24 2.45 -25.02
CA ASN A 7 17.92 1.83 -23.73
C ASN A 7 19.13 1.15 -23.08
N ASN A 8 20.13 0.77 -23.89
CA ASN A 8 21.27 -0.03 -23.46
C ASN A 8 22.59 0.74 -23.55
N ILE A 9 22.56 2.07 -23.73
CA ILE A 9 23.76 2.92 -23.89
C ILE A 9 24.75 2.68 -22.76
N ALA A 10 24.29 2.64 -21.50
CA ALA A 10 25.17 2.43 -20.35
C ALA A 10 25.91 1.09 -20.42
N ILE A 11 25.23 0.03 -20.86
CA ILE A 11 25.81 -1.32 -21.00
C ILE A 11 26.81 -1.34 -22.16
N ILE A 12 26.46 -0.73 -23.30
CA ILE A 12 27.33 -0.65 -24.48
C ILE A 12 28.59 0.17 -24.17
N VAL A 13 28.45 1.29 -23.46
CA VAL A 13 29.57 2.13 -23.02
C VAL A 13 30.46 1.39 -22.03
N SER A 14 29.87 0.70 -21.04
CA SER A 14 30.64 -0.11 -20.08
C SER A 14 31.45 -1.20 -20.78
N LEU A 15 30.87 -1.90 -21.75
CA LEU A 15 31.57 -2.93 -22.52
C LEU A 15 32.69 -2.35 -23.39
N ALA A 16 32.46 -1.19 -24.01
CA ALA A 16 33.46 -0.50 -24.82
C ALA A 16 34.66 -0.02 -23.99
N VAL A 17 34.41 0.50 -22.79
CA VAL A 17 35.46 0.91 -21.84
C VAL A 17 36.28 -0.30 -21.39
N LEU A 18 35.63 -1.43 -21.09
CA LEU A 18 36.30 -2.66 -20.70
C LEU A 18 37.20 -3.19 -21.82
N LEU A 19 36.71 -3.22 -23.06
CA LEU A 19 37.50 -3.62 -24.23
C LEU A 19 38.71 -2.70 -24.46
N LEU A 20 38.52 -1.38 -24.36
CA LEU A 20 39.62 -0.42 -24.49
C LEU A 20 40.66 -0.61 -23.39
N ALA A 21 40.25 -0.87 -22.15
CA ALA A 21 41.17 -1.16 -21.05
C ALA A 21 41.99 -2.42 -21.33
N VAL A 22 41.36 -3.51 -21.77
CA VAL A 22 42.06 -4.76 -22.11
C VAL A 22 43.09 -4.53 -23.22
N ILE A 23 42.71 -3.81 -24.28
CA ILE A 23 43.62 -3.48 -25.39
C ILE A 23 44.78 -2.62 -24.90
N PHE A 24 44.50 -1.61 -24.06
CA PHE A 24 45.52 -0.70 -23.52
C PHE A 24 46.53 -1.44 -22.63
N PHE A 25 46.07 -2.22 -21.64
CA PHE A 25 46.96 -2.98 -20.76
C PHE A 25 47.79 -4.01 -21.51
N THR A 26 47.18 -4.69 -22.48
CA THR A 26 47.89 -5.65 -23.34
C THR A 26 48.94 -4.93 -24.21
N GLY A 27 48.60 -3.77 -24.77
CA GLY A 27 49.54 -2.95 -25.54
C GLY A 27 50.72 -2.44 -24.73
N VAL A 28 50.49 -1.93 -23.51
CA VAL A 28 51.54 -1.48 -22.59
C VAL A 28 52.45 -2.63 -22.18
N TYR A 29 51.89 -3.82 -21.95
CA TYR A 29 52.66 -5.02 -21.65
C TYR A 29 53.64 -5.37 -22.77
N PHE A 30 53.19 -5.40 -24.03
CA PHE A 30 54.06 -5.71 -25.18
C PHE A 30 55.11 -4.62 -25.49
N ILE A 31 54.86 -3.37 -25.11
CA ILE A 31 55.85 -2.28 -25.25
C ILE A 31 56.94 -2.39 -24.16
N THR A 32 56.57 -2.77 -22.95
CA THR A 32 57.45 -2.78 -21.78
C THR A 32 58.25 -4.08 -21.66
N PHE A 33 57.62 -5.21 -22.01
CA PHE A 33 58.23 -6.53 -21.98
C PHE A 33 58.50 -6.97 -23.42
N SER A 34 59.79 -7.07 -23.78
CA SER A 34 60.26 -7.54 -25.08
C SER A 34 60.13 -9.07 -25.27
N GLY A 35 59.48 -9.77 -24.33
CA GLY A 35 59.12 -11.17 -24.43
C GLY A 35 57.75 -11.35 -25.10
N GLY A 36 57.65 -12.26 -26.06
CA GLY A 36 56.36 -12.63 -26.64
C GLY A 36 55.41 -13.24 -25.59
N ALA A 37 54.11 -13.26 -25.90
CA ALA A 37 53.14 -14.01 -25.11
C ALA A 37 53.55 -15.49 -25.06
N SER A 38 53.41 -16.13 -23.89
CA SER A 38 53.71 -17.55 -23.80
C SER A 38 52.81 -18.34 -24.75
N THR A 39 53.42 -19.23 -25.53
CA THR A 39 52.73 -20.18 -26.42
C THR A 39 52.25 -21.42 -25.67
N LYS A 40 52.66 -21.59 -24.41
CA LYS A 40 52.23 -22.70 -23.56
C LYS A 40 50.91 -22.34 -22.91
N HIS A 41 49.92 -23.22 -23.10
CA HIS A 41 48.60 -23.06 -22.53
C HIS A 41 48.62 -23.03 -20.98
N SER A 42 49.51 -23.81 -20.36
CA SER A 42 49.66 -23.91 -18.89
C SER A 42 49.89 -22.55 -18.24
N ASP A 43 50.71 -21.69 -18.84
CA ASP A 43 51.09 -20.41 -18.24
C ASP A 43 49.88 -19.44 -18.16
N TRP A 44 48.95 -19.55 -19.11
CA TRP A 44 47.71 -18.77 -19.11
C TRP A 44 46.66 -19.33 -18.16
N ASP A 45 46.63 -20.66 -17.99
CA ASP A 45 45.76 -21.32 -17.02
C ASP A 45 46.16 -20.97 -15.58
N ASP A 46 47.46 -20.99 -15.29
CA ASP A 46 48.01 -20.59 -14.00
C ASP A 46 47.76 -19.10 -13.70
N PHE A 47 47.95 -18.22 -14.71
CA PHE A 47 47.65 -16.79 -14.57
C PHE A 47 46.16 -16.54 -14.31
N GLY A 48 45.28 -17.19 -15.09
CA GLY A 48 43.84 -17.09 -14.91
C GLY A 48 43.41 -17.56 -13.52
N SER A 49 43.98 -18.66 -13.03
CA SER A 49 43.73 -19.21 -11.70
C SER A 49 44.20 -18.27 -10.59
N TYR A 50 45.35 -17.61 -10.73
CA TYR A 50 45.84 -16.62 -9.77
C TYR A 50 44.96 -15.36 -9.71
N VAL A 51 44.61 -14.79 -10.87
CA VAL A 51 43.78 -13.58 -10.96
C VAL A 51 42.36 -13.86 -10.45
N SER A 52 41.75 -14.95 -10.91
CA SER A 52 40.39 -15.33 -10.48
C SER A 52 40.34 -15.77 -9.02
N GLY A 53 41.38 -16.43 -8.50
CA GLY A 53 41.50 -16.75 -7.08
C GLY A 53 41.59 -15.49 -6.20
N THR A 54 42.41 -14.52 -6.60
CA THR A 54 42.56 -13.25 -5.87
C THR A 54 41.27 -12.43 -5.88
N ILE A 55 40.65 -12.28 -7.05
CA ILE A 55 39.36 -11.59 -7.20
C ILE A 55 38.26 -12.34 -6.44
N GLY A 56 38.27 -13.67 -6.46
CA GLY A 56 37.32 -14.52 -5.75
C GLY A 56 37.35 -14.31 -4.24
N VAL A 57 38.54 -14.24 -3.65
CA VAL A 57 38.70 -13.95 -2.21
C VAL A 57 38.19 -12.55 -1.87
N LEU A 58 38.55 -11.53 -2.66
CA LEU A 58 38.07 -10.16 -2.46
C LEU A 58 36.53 -10.07 -2.61
N ALA A 59 35.97 -10.72 -3.62
CA ALA A 59 34.54 -10.78 -3.85
C ALA A 59 33.81 -11.48 -2.70
N ALA A 60 34.37 -12.57 -2.16
CA ALA A 60 33.82 -13.26 -1.00
C ALA A 60 33.81 -12.36 0.24
N CYS A 61 34.89 -11.64 0.52
CA CYS A 61 34.94 -10.65 1.62
C CYS A 61 33.87 -9.56 1.45
N LEU A 62 33.73 -9.01 0.24
CA LEU A 62 32.71 -8.00 -0.05
C LEU A 62 31.30 -8.56 0.03
N ALA A 63 31.07 -9.80 -0.41
CA ALA A 63 29.77 -10.45 -0.32
C ALA A 63 29.30 -10.62 1.13
N VAL A 64 30.21 -10.95 2.06
CA VAL A 64 29.88 -11.05 3.49
C VAL A 64 29.49 -9.69 4.06
N VAL A 65 30.25 -8.63 3.74
CA VAL A 65 29.93 -7.26 4.17
C VAL A 65 28.58 -6.82 3.59
N TRP A 66 28.35 -7.09 2.31
CA TRP A 66 27.10 -6.76 1.63
C TRP A 66 25.90 -7.48 2.26
N LEU A 67 26.04 -8.78 2.53
CA LEU A 67 25.00 -9.56 3.21
C LEU A 67 24.70 -9.01 4.60
N MET A 68 25.73 -8.62 5.35
CA MET A 68 25.57 -8.03 6.68
C MET A 68 24.77 -6.72 6.62
N ILE A 69 25.11 -5.83 5.68
CA ILE A 69 24.40 -4.58 5.45
C ILE A 69 22.96 -4.85 5.03
N SER A 70 22.75 -5.76 4.07
CA SER A 70 21.43 -6.10 3.55
C SER A 70 20.51 -6.65 4.65
N VAL A 71 21.01 -7.56 5.49
CA VAL A 71 20.25 -8.10 6.62
C VAL A 71 19.93 -7.03 7.65
N HIS A 72 20.84 -6.09 7.90
CA HIS A 72 20.58 -5.01 8.85
C HIS A 72 19.49 -4.07 8.35
N LEU A 73 19.53 -3.70 7.07
CA LEU A 73 18.55 -2.83 6.45
C LEU A 73 17.17 -3.49 6.37
N GLN A 74 17.09 -4.76 5.94
CA GLN A 74 15.83 -5.53 5.91
C GLN A 74 15.17 -5.61 7.29
N LYS A 75 15.95 -5.70 8.38
CA LYS A 75 15.42 -5.70 9.75
C LYS A 75 14.82 -4.35 10.16
N ILE A 76 15.40 -3.25 9.70
CA ILE A 76 14.89 -1.89 9.96
C ILE A 76 13.58 -1.70 9.19
N GLU A 77 13.56 -2.01 7.91
CA GLU A 77 12.36 -1.93 7.06
C GLU A 77 11.22 -2.78 7.61
N LEU A 78 11.50 -4.01 8.06
CA LEU A 78 10.50 -4.88 8.69
C LEU A 78 9.96 -4.31 10.00
N ARG A 79 10.77 -3.59 10.78
CA ARG A 79 10.32 -2.93 12.01
C ARG A 79 9.41 -1.76 11.69
N GLU A 80 9.78 -0.96 10.70
CA GLU A 80 9.00 0.18 10.25
C GLU A 80 7.67 -0.26 9.62
N LEU A 81 7.69 -1.25 8.74
CA LEU A 81 6.49 -1.88 8.18
C LEU A 81 5.56 -2.40 9.26
N LYS A 82 6.09 -3.06 10.31
CA LYS A 82 5.28 -3.53 11.45
C LYS A 82 4.65 -2.37 12.22
N ALA A 83 5.38 -1.27 12.42
CA ALA A 83 4.85 -0.09 13.09
C ALA A 83 3.72 0.56 12.28
N GLN A 84 3.93 0.72 10.96
CA GLN A 84 2.91 1.24 10.05
C GLN A 84 1.70 0.31 9.94
N LEU A 85 1.88 -1.02 9.97
CA LEU A 85 0.79 -1.98 9.99
C LEU A 85 -0.03 -1.90 11.29
N ALA A 86 0.63 -1.73 12.44
CA ALA A 86 -0.07 -1.58 13.72
C ALA A 86 -0.92 -0.30 13.76
N GLU A 87 -0.40 0.79 13.19
CA GLU A 87 -1.15 2.04 13.02
C GLU A 87 -2.31 1.86 12.02
N SER A 88 -2.04 1.24 10.87
CA SER A 88 -3.05 0.96 9.84
C SER A 88 -4.12 -0.02 10.30
N GLU A 89 -3.80 -1.01 11.15
CA GLU A 89 -4.80 -1.93 11.72
C GLU A 89 -5.81 -1.16 12.57
N ASN A 90 -5.33 -0.17 13.34
CA ASN A 90 -6.20 0.70 14.12
C ASN A 90 -7.06 1.57 13.18
N GLU A 91 -6.50 2.15 12.13
CA GLU A 91 -7.26 2.91 11.13
C GLU A 91 -8.24 2.05 10.32
N GLN A 92 -7.88 0.82 10.01
CA GLN A 92 -8.71 -0.10 9.24
C GLN A 92 -9.88 -0.60 10.08
N LYS A 93 -9.67 -1.00 11.35
CA LYS A 93 -10.77 -1.32 12.28
C LYS A 93 -11.76 -0.17 12.39
N LYS A 94 -11.24 1.06 12.44
CA LYS A 94 -12.05 2.29 12.44
C LYS A 94 -12.86 2.45 11.16
N GLN A 95 -12.24 2.33 10.00
CA GLN A 95 -12.94 2.40 8.71
C GLN A 95 -13.96 1.27 8.54
N THR A 96 -13.67 0.05 9.00
CA THR A 96 -14.60 -1.08 8.98
C THR A 96 -15.81 -0.80 9.88
N HIS A 97 -15.60 -0.26 11.08
CA HIS A 97 -16.69 0.07 11.99
C HIS A 97 -17.57 1.19 11.43
N ILE A 98 -16.96 2.28 10.93
CA ILE A 98 -17.69 3.38 10.26
C ILE A 98 -18.43 2.86 9.02
N GLY A 99 -17.79 2.02 8.21
CA GLY A 99 -18.39 1.45 7.00
C GLY A 99 -19.58 0.54 7.30
N ALA A 100 -19.47 -0.34 8.31
CA ALA A 100 -20.59 -1.17 8.77
C ALA A 100 -21.76 -0.31 9.28
N LEU A 101 -21.44 0.75 10.02
CA LEU A 101 -22.43 1.68 10.56
C LEU A 101 -23.13 2.49 9.47
N SER A 102 -22.36 3.00 8.49
CA SER A 102 -22.92 3.66 7.31
C SER A 102 -23.76 2.70 6.46
N ALA A 103 -23.39 1.43 6.36
CA ALA A 103 -24.20 0.43 5.64
C ALA A 103 -25.57 0.23 6.30
N VAL A 104 -25.60 0.11 7.63
CA VAL A 104 -26.86 0.00 8.39
C VAL A 104 -27.69 1.28 8.23
N LEU A 105 -27.08 2.45 8.42
CA LEU A 105 -27.77 3.74 8.25
C LEU A 105 -28.41 3.86 6.86
N ASN A 106 -27.66 3.55 5.80
CA ASN A 106 -28.18 3.59 4.43
C ASN A 106 -29.32 2.58 4.22
N SER A 107 -29.23 1.39 4.81
CA SER A 107 -30.32 0.39 4.73
C SER A 107 -31.59 0.85 5.44
N SER A 108 -31.48 1.52 6.59
CA SER A 108 -32.63 2.06 7.32
C SER A 108 -33.28 3.22 6.57
N VAL A 109 -32.48 4.14 6.00
CA VAL A 109 -32.98 5.23 5.15
C VAL A 109 -33.74 4.71 3.93
N GLN A 110 -33.23 3.66 3.28
CA GLN A 110 -33.92 3.01 2.15
C GLN A 110 -35.25 2.38 2.58
N THR A 111 -35.27 1.73 3.74
CA THR A 111 -36.50 1.11 4.28
C THR A 111 -37.55 2.17 4.60
N LEU A 112 -37.16 3.30 5.20
CA LEU A 112 -38.06 4.43 5.43
C LEU A 112 -38.63 5.00 4.13
N ALA A 113 -37.80 5.14 3.09
CA ALA A 113 -38.28 5.61 1.78
C ALA A 113 -39.32 4.64 1.18
N GLN A 114 -39.17 3.33 1.38
CA GLN A 114 -40.18 2.35 0.99
C GLN A 114 -41.48 2.53 1.77
N TYR A 115 -41.42 2.67 3.09
CA TYR A 115 -42.61 2.92 3.90
C TYR A 115 -43.31 4.22 3.49
N GLN A 116 -42.56 5.27 3.19
CA GLN A 116 -43.12 6.53 2.70
C GLN A 116 -43.86 6.34 1.37
N ASN A 117 -43.29 5.59 0.43
CA ASN A 117 -43.96 5.28 -0.84
C ASN A 117 -45.26 4.50 -0.64
N ILE A 118 -45.30 3.55 0.30
CA ILE A 118 -46.51 2.80 0.67
C ILE A 118 -47.56 3.75 1.25
N LEU A 119 -47.18 4.63 2.17
CA LEU A 119 -48.09 5.62 2.76
C LEU A 119 -48.67 6.58 1.72
N ILE A 120 -47.87 7.02 0.75
CA ILE A 120 -48.34 7.86 -0.37
C ILE A 120 -49.34 7.11 -1.24
N ALA A 121 -49.07 5.83 -1.55
CA ALA A 121 -49.96 4.99 -2.36
C ALA A 121 -51.29 4.65 -1.65
N LEU A 122 -51.27 4.56 -0.31
CA LEU A 122 -52.48 4.44 0.51
C LEU A 122 -53.29 5.74 0.49
N ASN A 123 -52.61 6.88 0.61
CA ASN A 123 -53.26 8.18 0.59
C ASN A 123 -53.83 8.55 -0.80
N SER A 124 -53.25 8.03 -1.89
CA SER A 124 -53.77 8.21 -3.26
C SER A 124 -54.93 7.27 -3.61
N GLY A 125 -55.26 6.30 -2.73
CA GLY A 125 -56.36 5.35 -2.93
C GLY A 125 -56.08 4.25 -3.95
N GLU A 126 -54.84 4.11 -4.43
CA GLU A 126 -54.45 3.13 -5.47
C GLU A 126 -54.00 1.78 -4.91
N ALA A 127 -53.59 1.70 -3.64
CA ALA A 127 -53.03 0.48 -3.04
C ALA A 127 -53.98 -0.19 -2.03
N HIS A 128 -54.13 -1.51 -2.15
CA HIS A 128 -54.74 -2.37 -1.13
C HIS A 128 -53.61 -2.92 -0.24
N LEU A 129 -53.71 -2.74 1.07
CA LEU A 129 -52.77 -3.34 2.02
C LEU A 129 -52.74 -4.87 1.83
N HIS A 130 -51.58 -5.49 2.02
CA HIS A 130 -51.56 -6.94 2.20
C HIS A 130 -52.48 -7.31 3.38
N PRO A 131 -53.18 -8.47 3.35
CA PRO A 131 -54.23 -8.81 4.34
C PRO A 131 -53.74 -8.97 5.80
N MET A 132 -52.46 -8.73 6.08
CA MET A 132 -51.83 -8.73 7.41
C MET A 132 -51.14 -7.41 7.77
N GLU A 133 -51.19 -6.38 6.91
CA GLU A 133 -50.47 -5.12 7.11
C GLU A 133 -51.50 -4.00 7.37
N ASP A 134 -51.51 -3.46 8.58
CA ASP A 134 -52.38 -2.35 9.00
C ASP A 134 -51.55 -1.06 9.14
N GLY A 135 -52.15 0.11 8.96
CA GLY A 135 -51.45 1.41 9.05
C GLY A 135 -50.69 1.57 10.36
N THR A 136 -51.26 1.10 11.47
CA THR A 136 -50.60 1.09 12.79
C THR A 136 -49.33 0.22 12.82
N SER A 137 -49.33 -0.91 12.10
CA SER A 137 -48.15 -1.78 12.01
C SER A 137 -47.00 -1.16 11.20
N ILE A 138 -47.34 -0.36 10.19
CA ILE A 138 -46.35 0.38 9.38
C ILE A 138 -45.71 1.49 10.23
N HIS A 139 -46.51 2.25 11.00
CA HIS A 139 -45.99 3.27 11.91
C HIS A 139 -45.06 2.69 12.99
N MET A 140 -45.42 1.55 13.60
CA MET A 140 -44.54 0.90 14.58
C MET A 140 -43.19 0.46 13.98
N ARG A 141 -43.18 0.01 12.72
CA ARG A 141 -41.93 -0.37 12.02
C ARG A 141 -41.08 0.85 11.66
N VAL A 142 -41.72 1.96 11.32
CA VAL A 142 -41.05 3.25 11.09
C VAL A 142 -40.41 3.75 12.38
N ASP A 143 -41.13 3.71 13.51
CA ASP A 143 -40.62 4.12 14.82
C ASP A 143 -39.43 3.25 15.29
N ASP A 144 -39.49 1.93 15.04
CA ASP A 144 -38.37 1.00 15.31
C ASP A 144 -37.12 1.34 14.48
N GLU A 145 -37.29 1.65 13.19
CA GLU A 145 -36.18 2.08 12.34
C GLU A 145 -35.58 3.42 12.78
N PHE A 146 -36.41 4.37 13.22
CA PHE A 146 -35.93 5.63 13.82
C PHE A 146 -35.16 5.39 15.11
N ALA A 147 -35.63 4.52 16.01
CA ALA A 147 -34.94 4.17 17.23
C ALA A 147 -33.55 3.55 16.95
N LYS A 148 -33.45 2.69 15.93
CA LYS A 148 -32.17 2.15 15.45
C LYS A 148 -31.26 3.28 14.95
N MET A 149 -31.76 4.19 14.13
CA MET A 149 -30.98 5.32 13.62
C MET A 149 -30.44 6.22 14.74
N THR A 150 -31.27 6.57 15.72
CA THR A 150 -30.83 7.36 16.88
C THR A 150 -29.78 6.63 17.71
N PHE A 151 -29.93 5.31 17.89
CA PHE A 151 -28.94 4.50 18.59
C PHE A 151 -27.58 4.50 17.87
N TYR A 152 -27.59 4.35 16.54
CA TYR A 152 -26.39 4.36 15.72
C TYR A 152 -25.74 5.74 15.62
N GLN A 153 -26.53 6.80 15.53
CA GLN A 153 -26.04 8.18 15.61
C GLN A 153 -25.30 8.43 16.93
N LYS A 154 -25.88 8.01 18.05
CA LYS A 154 -25.25 8.16 19.38
C LYS A 154 -23.96 7.35 19.52
N GLN A 155 -23.83 6.22 18.83
CA GLN A 155 -22.56 5.48 18.77
C GLN A 155 -21.50 6.26 17.98
N MET A 156 -21.88 6.86 16.83
CA MET A 156 -20.96 7.71 16.06
C MET A 156 -20.48 8.90 16.88
N GLU A 157 -21.38 9.61 17.55
CA GLU A 157 -21.04 10.77 18.38
C GLU A 157 -20.04 10.41 19.48
N ARG A 158 -20.27 9.32 20.21
CA ARG A 158 -19.31 8.84 21.22
C ARG A 158 -17.95 8.50 20.63
N TYR A 159 -17.94 7.84 19.48
CA TYR A 159 -16.72 7.47 18.78
C TYR A 159 -15.96 8.70 18.25
N LEU A 160 -16.66 9.75 17.80
CA LEU A 160 -16.07 11.02 17.38
C LEU A 160 -15.54 11.84 18.57
N GLN A 161 -16.27 11.84 19.69
CA GLN A 161 -15.91 12.57 20.91
C GLN A 161 -14.66 11.99 21.59
N ASP A 162 -14.53 10.66 21.62
CA ASP A 162 -13.31 9.96 22.10
C ASP A 162 -12.07 10.31 21.24
N LYS A 163 -12.27 10.53 19.93
CA LYS A 163 -11.20 10.86 18.99
C LYS A 163 -10.84 12.35 18.91
N TYR A 164 -11.79 13.26 19.18
CA TYR A 164 -11.59 14.72 19.10
C TYR A 164 -12.12 15.45 20.35
N PRO A 165 -11.50 15.25 21.53
CA PRO A 165 -12.02 15.74 22.80
C PRO A 165 -12.10 17.28 22.92
N GLU A 166 -11.36 18.04 22.09
CA GLU A 166 -11.24 19.51 22.24
C GLU A 166 -11.87 20.37 21.13
N LYS A 167 -12.42 19.81 20.05
CA LYS A 167 -12.93 20.61 18.92
C LYS A 167 -14.45 20.77 18.83
N GLN A 168 -15.21 20.12 19.71
CA GLN A 168 -16.68 20.13 19.67
C GLN A 168 -17.35 21.09 20.66
N ARG A 169 -16.60 21.72 21.58
CA ARG A 169 -17.19 22.68 22.53
C ARG A 169 -17.59 24.01 21.88
N ASP A 170 -17.03 24.35 20.72
CA ASP A 170 -17.29 25.63 20.04
C ASP A 170 -18.35 25.55 18.92
N HIS A 171 -18.96 24.39 18.65
CA HIS A 171 -19.92 24.25 17.54
C HIS A 171 -21.28 23.68 17.92
N ILE A 172 -21.48 23.28 19.18
CA ILE A 172 -22.77 22.73 19.65
C ILE A 172 -23.68 23.85 20.21
N ASP A 173 -23.13 25.02 20.52
CA ASP A 173 -23.92 26.16 21.02
C ASP A 173 -24.70 26.93 19.93
N ASP A 174 -24.49 26.60 18.64
CA ASP A 174 -25.10 27.31 17.49
C ASP A 174 -26.26 26.55 16.82
N ILE A 175 -26.64 25.36 17.32
CA ILE A 175 -27.71 24.53 16.73
C ILE A 175 -28.99 24.54 17.58
N ASP A 176 -29.09 25.45 18.55
CA ASP A 176 -30.27 25.64 19.42
C ASP A 176 -30.85 27.08 19.34
N SER A 177 -30.77 27.73 18.17
CA SER A 177 -31.53 28.98 17.94
C SER A 177 -32.85 28.68 17.22
N PRO A 178 -34.02 28.94 17.83
CA PRO A 178 -35.30 28.75 17.18
C PRO A 178 -35.61 29.98 16.31
N PHE A 179 -35.48 29.84 15.00
CA PHE A 179 -36.19 30.63 14.01
C PHE A 179 -36.63 29.75 12.83
#